data_AF-A0A397VZB4-F1
#
_entry.id   AF-A0A397VZB4-F1
#
_cell.length_a   1.000
_cell.length_b   1.000
_cell.length_c   1.000
_cell.angle_alpha   90.00
_cell.angle_beta   90.00
_cell.angle_gamma   90.00
#
_symmetry.space_group_name_H-M   'P 1'
#
loop_
_entity.id
_entity.type
_entity.pdbx_description
1 polymer ?
#
loop_
_entity_poly.entity_id
_entity_poly.type
_entity_poly.pdbx_seq_one_letter_code
_entity_poly.pdbx_strand_id
1 'polypeptide(L)'
;MVVFFKNLSNDYLELLNDNEDFNVIIQVNESTNNKIFKVHSAILRKRSLYFRNELTNINSDKNNIKTINLNHVSIEQFEIIIKYIYGGVVSLDGIDVSFIFEIMLVAYEFFLKNWENFLKLF
;
A
#
# COMPACT_ATOMS: atom_id res chain seq x y z
N MET A 1 6.95 -17.12 -25.47
CA MET A 1 6.20 -16.92 -24.21
C MET A 1 5.49 -15.58 -24.32
N VAL A 2 4.18 -15.53 -24.11
CA VAL A 2 3.41 -14.26 -24.11
C VAL A 2 3.15 -13.89 -22.65
N VAL A 3 3.34 -12.63 -22.30
CA VAL A 3 3.35 -12.14 -20.91
C VAL A 3 2.34 -10.99 -20.78
N PHE A 4 1.47 -11.06 -19.76
CA PHE A 4 0.35 -10.14 -19.55
C PHE A 4 0.41 -9.42 -18.19
N PHE A 5 1.59 -8.95 -17.78
CA PHE A 5 1.77 -8.31 -16.47
C PHE A 5 0.93 -7.05 -16.27
N LYS A 6 0.68 -6.28 -17.34
CA LYS A 6 -0.15 -5.07 -17.26
C LYS A 6 -1.60 -5.40 -16.91
N ASN A 7 -2.18 -6.42 -17.54
CA ASN A 7 -3.54 -6.87 -17.23
C ASN A 7 -3.61 -7.38 -15.79
N LEU A 8 -2.69 -8.27 -15.40
CA LEU A 8 -2.63 -8.77 -14.02
C LEU A 8 -2.51 -7.64 -12.98
N SER A 9 -1.68 -6.62 -13.25
CA SER A 9 -1.58 -5.43 -12.41
C SER A 9 -2.92 -4.70 -12.28
N ASN A 10 -3.63 -4.51 -13.40
CA ASN A 10 -4.92 -3.84 -13.41
C ASN A 10 -5.98 -4.65 -12.65
N ASP A 11 -6.01 -5.97 -12.82
CA ASP A 11 -6.93 -6.85 -12.11
C ASP A 11 -6.74 -6.71 -10.58
N TYR A 12 -5.50 -6.59 -10.09
CA TYR A 12 -5.24 -6.33 -8.67
C TYR A 12 -5.61 -4.90 -8.24
N LEU A 13 -5.45 -3.89 -9.10
CA LEU A 13 -5.91 -2.53 -8.79
C LEU A 13 -7.44 -2.45 -8.74
N GLU A 14 -8.14 -3.23 -9.55
CA GLU A 14 -9.61 -3.37 -9.46
C GLU A 14 -10.00 -4.04 -8.13
N LEU A 15 -9.30 -5.12 -7.74
CA LEU A 15 -9.47 -5.78 -6.44
C LEU A 15 -9.22 -4.85 -5.24
N LEU A 16 -8.36 -3.85 -5.37
CA LEU A 16 -8.16 -2.85 -4.31
C LEU A 16 -9.42 -1.97 -4.10
N ASN A 17 -10.25 -1.79 -5.13
CA ASN A 17 -11.36 -0.85 -5.13
C ASN A 17 -12.74 -1.51 -4.94
N ASP A 18 -12.88 -2.81 -5.21
CA ASP A 18 -14.18 -3.50 -5.18
C ASP A 18 -14.73 -3.76 -3.76
N ASN A 19 -13.87 -3.73 -2.74
CA ASN A 19 -14.16 -4.05 -1.34
C ASN A 19 -14.57 -5.51 -1.09
N GLU A 20 -14.26 -6.42 -2.01
CA GLU A 20 -14.49 -7.86 -1.86
C GLU A 20 -13.35 -8.50 -1.04
N ASP A 21 -13.66 -9.58 -0.32
CA ASP A 21 -12.71 -10.47 0.40
C ASP A 21 -11.61 -9.83 1.28
N PHE A 22 -11.75 -8.55 1.62
CA PHE A 22 -10.80 -7.86 2.48
C PHE A 22 -10.81 -8.49 3.89
N ASN A 23 -9.62 -8.60 4.47
CA ASN A 23 -9.43 -9.11 5.83
C ASN A 23 -8.52 -8.22 6.68
N VAL A 24 -8.17 -7.06 6.13
CA VAL A 24 -7.39 -6.02 6.81
C VAL A 24 -8.05 -4.67 6.54
N ILE A 25 -8.15 -3.87 7.60
CA ILE A 25 -8.49 -2.45 7.56
C ILE A 25 -7.21 -1.69 7.90
N ILE A 26 -6.81 -0.77 7.03
CA ILE A 26 -5.78 0.23 7.34
C ILE A 26 -6.49 1.57 7.52
N GLN A 27 -6.34 2.14 8.71
CA GLN A 27 -6.82 3.49 9.02
C GLN A 27 -5.64 4.44 8.93
N VAL A 28 -5.71 5.38 7.98
CA VAL A 28 -4.75 6.48 7.89
C VAL A 28 -5.39 7.70 8.54
N ASN A 29 -4.79 8.17 9.63
CA ASN A 29 -5.32 9.27 10.43
C ASN A 29 -4.42 10.50 10.28
N GLU A 30 -5.00 11.59 9.81
CA GLU A 30 -4.41 12.92 9.80
C GLU A 30 -5.04 13.77 10.91
N SER A 31 -4.45 14.93 11.18
CA SER A 31 -4.90 15.83 12.26
C SER A 31 -6.37 16.27 12.13
N THR A 32 -6.90 16.33 10.90
CA THR A 32 -8.26 16.84 10.61
C THR A 32 -9.13 15.85 9.86
N ASN A 33 -8.59 14.72 9.40
CA ASN A 33 -9.31 13.76 8.57
C ASN A 33 -8.82 12.32 8.80
N ASN A 34 -9.61 11.33 8.40
CA ASN A 34 -9.18 9.95 8.34
C ASN A 34 -9.66 9.29 7.03
N LYS A 35 -8.93 8.26 6.62
CA LYS A 35 -9.36 7.41 5.50
C LYS A 35 -9.17 5.94 5.85
N ILE A 36 -10.18 5.16 5.51
CA ILE A 36 -10.20 3.70 5.69
C ILE A 36 -9.88 3.03 4.36
N PHE A 37 -8.90 2.13 4.38
CA PHE A 37 -8.54 1.26 3.27
C PHE A 37 -8.87 -0.18 3.64
N LYS A 38 -9.73 -0.81 2.85
CA LYS A 38 -10.06 -2.23 2.95
C LYS A 38 -9.11 -3.00 2.03
N VAL A 39 -8.31 -3.89 2.60
CA VAL A 39 -7.17 -4.49 1.90
C VAL A 39 -6.95 -5.96 2.27
N HIS A 40 -6.11 -6.62 1.47
CA HIS A 40 -5.85 -8.05 1.50
C HIS A 40 -4.49 -8.36 2.14
N SER A 41 -4.50 -9.07 3.27
CA SER A 41 -3.28 -9.46 3.97
C SER A 41 -2.29 -10.24 3.10
N ALA A 42 -2.77 -11.09 2.19
CA ALA A 42 -1.92 -11.89 1.30
C ALA A 42 -1.02 -11.02 0.41
N ILE A 43 -1.58 -9.96 -0.17
CA ILE A 43 -0.87 -9.01 -1.03
C ILE A 43 0.11 -8.19 -0.20
N LEU A 44 -0.36 -7.59 0.91
CA LEU A 44 0.49 -6.81 1.83
C LEU A 44 1.73 -7.61 2.29
N ARG A 45 1.52 -8.82 2.84
CA ARG A 45 2.58 -9.70 3.37
C ARG A 45 3.60 -10.14 2.32
N LYS A 46 3.21 -10.16 1.04
CA LYS A 46 4.11 -10.54 -0.05
C LYS A 46 4.95 -9.37 -0.52
N ARG A 47 4.44 -8.15 -0.44
CA ARG A 47 5.00 -6.93 -1.03
C ARG A 47 5.74 -6.04 -0.03
N SER A 48 5.46 -6.19 1.26
CA SER A 48 6.05 -5.39 2.35
C SER A 48 6.48 -6.29 3.51
N LEU A 49 7.71 -6.14 3.98
CA LEU A 49 8.18 -6.81 5.20
C LEU A 49 7.57 -6.16 6.45
N TYR A 50 7.38 -4.83 6.45
CA TYR A 50 6.68 -4.12 7.52
C TYR A 50 5.28 -4.72 7.76
N PHE A 51 4.42 -4.74 6.74
CA PHE A 51 3.07 -5.28 6.90
C PHE A 51 3.06 -6.78 7.19
N ARG A 52 4.08 -7.53 6.74
CA ARG A 52 4.23 -8.94 7.14
C ARG A 52 4.41 -9.09 8.64
N ASN A 53 5.29 -8.31 9.23
CA ASN A 53 5.57 -8.35 10.65
C ASN A 53 4.37 -7.82 11.45
N GLU A 54 3.82 -6.69 11.03
CA GLU A 54 2.68 -6.04 11.67
C GLU A 54 1.45 -6.97 11.73
N LEU A 55 1.10 -7.59 10.60
CA LEU A 55 -0.03 -8.52 10.52
C LEU A 55 0.21 -9.85 11.25
N THR A 56 1.44 -10.15 11.67
CA THR A 56 1.75 -11.33 12.50
C THR A 56 1.48 -11.03 13.97
N ASN A 57 1.68 -9.79 14.39
CA ASN A 57 1.58 -9.36 15.79
C ASN A 57 0.17 -8.86 16.18
N ILE A 58 -0.67 -8.52 15.19
CA ILE A 58 -2.03 -8.01 15.43
C ILE A 58 -3.05 -9.16 15.51
N ASN A 59 -3.92 -9.11 16.53
CA ASN A 59 -5.09 -9.97 16.67
C ASN A 59 -6.24 -9.49 15.78
N SER A 60 -7.03 -10.41 15.25
CA SER A 60 -8.26 -10.08 14.53
C SER A 60 -9.43 -9.84 15.47
N ASP A 61 -10.41 -9.09 15.00
CA ASP A 61 -11.69 -8.89 15.68
C ASP A 61 -12.60 -10.13 15.56
N LYS A 62 -13.85 -10.00 16.02
CA LYS A 62 -14.88 -11.06 15.96
C LYS A 62 -15.24 -11.49 14.54
N ASN A 63 -15.00 -10.64 13.55
CA ASN A 63 -15.25 -10.91 12.13
C ASN A 63 -13.99 -11.39 11.41
N ASN A 64 -12.92 -11.73 12.14
CA ASN A 64 -11.61 -12.08 11.60
C ASN A 64 -10.92 -10.96 10.81
N ILE A 65 -11.29 -9.70 11.05
CA ILE A 65 -10.68 -8.52 10.43
C ILE A 65 -9.55 -7.99 11.32
N LYS A 66 -8.39 -7.70 10.73
CA LYS A 66 -7.28 -7.04 11.43
C LYS A 66 -7.26 -5.55 11.13
N THR A 67 -6.95 -4.71 12.11
CA THR A 67 -6.86 -3.25 11.91
C THR A 67 -5.45 -2.75 12.18
N ILE A 68 -4.91 -1.96 11.26
CA ILE A 68 -3.63 -1.24 11.40
C ILE A 68 -3.92 0.26 11.37
N ASN A 69 -3.29 1.01 12.27
CA ASN A 69 -3.40 2.46 12.32
C ASN A 69 -2.09 3.11 11.88
N LEU A 70 -2.16 3.95 10.85
CA LEU A 70 -1.04 4.75 10.36
C LEU A 70 -1.31 6.22 10.72
N ASN A 71 -0.51 6.75 11.64
CA ASN A 71 -0.66 8.12 12.15
C ASN A 71 0.46 9.06 11.69
N HIS A 72 1.47 8.54 10.98
CA HIS A 72 2.65 9.28 10.52
C HIS A 72 2.72 9.37 8.97
N VAL A 73 1.77 8.74 8.27
CA VAL A 73 1.66 8.76 6.81
C VAL A 73 0.42 9.57 6.44
N SER A 74 0.53 10.46 5.47
CA SER A 74 -0.64 11.17 4.93
C SER A 74 -1.52 10.24 4.08
N ILE A 75 -2.77 10.62 3.91
CA ILE A 75 -3.73 9.90 3.07
C ILE A 75 -3.21 9.82 1.64
N GLU A 76 -2.69 10.93 1.10
CA GLU A 76 -2.18 11.01 -0.27
C GLU A 76 -0.94 10.12 -0.47
N GLN A 77 0.03 10.14 0.46
CA GLN A 77 1.18 9.24 0.42
C GLN A 77 0.71 7.78 0.43
N PHE A 78 -0.21 7.42 1.33
CA PHE A 78 -0.66 6.05 1.45
C PHE A 78 -1.45 5.57 0.21
N GLU A 79 -2.22 6.45 -0.44
CA GLU A 79 -2.90 6.13 -1.70
C GLU A 79 -1.93 5.71 -2.81
N ILE A 80 -0.78 6.39 -2.91
CA ILE A 80 0.27 6.05 -3.88
C ILE A 80 0.92 4.72 -3.49
N ILE A 81 1.26 4.56 -2.22
CA ILE A 81 1.91 3.35 -1.70
C ILE A 81 1.03 2.11 -1.88
N ILE A 82 -0.26 2.19 -1.57
CA ILE A 82 -1.15 1.03 -1.67
C ILE A 82 -1.39 0.63 -3.13
N LYS A 83 -1.49 1.59 -4.06
CA LYS A 83 -1.53 1.31 -5.51
C LYS A 83 -0.26 0.62 -5.99
N TYR A 84 0.92 1.02 -5.50
CA TYR A 84 2.17 0.32 -5.80
C TYR A 84 2.22 -1.09 -5.21
N ILE A 85 1.67 -1.29 -4.01
CA ILE A 85 1.63 -2.62 -3.40
C ILE A 85 0.80 -3.59 -4.27
N TYR A 86 -0.37 -3.15 -4.77
CA TYR A 86 -1.27 -3.97 -5.57
C TYR A 86 -0.85 -4.10 -7.04
N GLY A 87 -0.71 -2.98 -7.74
CA GLY A 87 -0.43 -2.97 -9.19
C GLY A 87 1.05 -2.94 -9.53
N GLY A 88 1.94 -2.61 -8.58
CA GLY A 88 3.35 -2.35 -8.91
C GLY A 88 3.54 -1.10 -9.79
N VAL A 89 2.54 -0.22 -9.82
CA VAL A 89 2.57 1.03 -10.57
C VAL A 89 2.60 2.22 -9.61
N VAL A 90 3.33 3.25 -9.98
CA VAL A 90 3.34 4.56 -9.31
C VAL A 90 3.21 5.61 -10.40
N SER A 91 2.29 6.56 -10.21
CA SER A 91 2.19 7.75 -11.04
C SER A 91 2.76 8.92 -10.25
N LEU A 92 3.78 9.58 -10.79
CA LEU A 92 4.38 10.78 -10.21
C LEU A 92 4.09 12.04 -11.04
N ASP A 93 3.25 11.93 -12.07
CA ASP A 93 2.92 13.04 -12.93
C ASP A 93 2.26 14.17 -12.13
N GLY A 94 2.85 15.38 -12.20
CA GLY A 94 2.36 16.55 -11.49
C GLY A 94 2.69 16.60 -9.99
N ILE A 95 3.46 15.63 -9.48
CA ILE A 95 3.94 15.60 -8.09
C ILE A 95 5.27 16.35 -7.98
N ASP A 96 5.42 17.21 -6.96
CA ASP A 96 6.68 17.90 -6.71
C ASP A 96 7.77 16.97 -6.13
N VAL A 97 9.03 17.37 -6.32
CA VAL A 97 10.19 16.56 -5.93
C VAL A 97 10.26 16.33 -4.42
N SER A 98 9.86 17.30 -3.59
CA SER A 98 9.82 17.13 -2.14
C SER A 98 8.85 16.02 -1.73
N PHE A 99 7.65 16.01 -2.30
CA PHE A 99 6.65 14.99 -2.02
C PHE A 99 7.09 13.60 -2.51
N ILE A 100 7.80 13.52 -3.64
CA ILE A 100 8.44 12.28 -4.10
C ILE A 100 9.40 11.74 -3.02
N PHE A 101 10.25 12.59 -2.45
CA PHE A 101 11.15 12.18 -1.36
C PHE A 101 10.38 11.69 -0.13
N GLU A 102 9.26 12.33 0.22
CA GLU A 102 8.42 11.87 1.34
C GLU A 102 7.81 10.48 1.07
N ILE A 103 7.27 10.25 -0.13
CA ILE A 103 6.76 8.92 -0.53
C ILE A 103 7.88 7.87 -0.45
N MET A 104 9.11 8.23 -0.86
CA MET A 104 10.26 7.34 -0.78
C MET A 104 10.63 6.97 0.67
N LEU A 105 10.52 7.91 1.61
CA LEU A 105 10.75 7.63 3.04
C LEU A 105 9.70 6.64 3.57
N VAL A 106 8.43 6.82 3.22
CA VAL A 106 7.35 5.89 3.61
C VAL A 106 7.58 4.50 3.00
N ALA A 107 7.98 4.43 1.73
CA ALA A 107 8.26 3.16 1.08
C ALA A 107 9.47 2.42 1.69
N TYR A 108 10.49 3.17 2.11
CA TYR A 108 11.63 2.64 2.84
C TYR A 108 11.21 2.09 4.21
N GLU A 109 10.42 2.84 4.98
CA GLU A 109 9.87 2.40 6.26
C GLU A 109 9.03 1.12 6.11
N PHE A 110 8.23 1.03 5.05
CA PHE A 110 7.41 -0.15 4.79
C PHE A 110 8.19 -1.33 4.21
N PHE A 111 9.51 -1.19 4.01
CA PHE A 111 10.37 -2.22 3.42
C PHE A 111 9.74 -2.79 2.14
N LEU A 112 9.31 -1.91 1.22
CA LEU A 112 8.63 -2.30 0.00
C LEU A 112 9.58 -3.00 -0.97
N LYS A 113 9.18 -4.19 -1.43
CA LYS A 113 9.98 -4.94 -2.40
C LYS A 113 10.14 -4.17 -3.70
N ASN A 114 11.35 -4.22 -4.26
CA ASN A 114 11.74 -3.62 -5.53
C ASN A 114 11.63 -2.08 -5.56
N TRP A 115 11.41 -1.41 -4.42
CA TRP A 115 11.36 0.05 -4.37
C TRP A 115 12.72 0.69 -4.69
N GLU A 116 13.82 -0.01 -4.45
CA GLU A 116 15.17 0.44 -4.86
C GLU A 116 15.31 0.66 -6.38
N ASN A 117 14.49 0.01 -7.20
CA ASN A 117 14.46 0.29 -8.64
C ASN A 117 13.79 1.62 -8.96
N PHE A 118 12.95 2.13 -8.06
CA PHE A 118 12.32 3.45 -8.16
C PHE A 118 13.37 4.56 -8.02
N LEU A 119 14.38 4.37 -7.17
CA LEU A 119 15.52 5.27 -7.02
C LEU A 119 16.31 5.48 -8.33
N LYS A 120 16.22 4.54 -9.28
CA LYS A 120 16.93 4.61 -10.56
C LYS A 120 16.19 5.44 -11.61
N LEU A 121 14.99 5.92 -11.31
CA LEU A 121 14.21 6.79 -12.19
C LEU A 121 14.62 8.27 -12.07
N PHE A 122 15.53 8.58 -11.15
CA PHE A 122 16.11 9.90 -10.88
C PHE A 122 17.63 9.82 -10.99
#